data_AF-A0A161RYZ6-F1
#
_entry.id   AF-A0A161RYZ6-F1
#
_cell.length_a   1.000
_cell.length_b   1.000
_cell.length_c   1.000
_cell.angle_alpha   90.00
_cell.angle_beta   90.00
_cell.angle_gamma   90.00
#
_symmetry.space_group_name_H-M   'P 1'
#
loop_
_entity.id
_entity.type
_entity.pdbx_description
1 polymer ?
#
loop_
_entity_poly.entity_id
_entity_poly.type
_entity_poly.pdbx_seq_one_letter_code
_entity_poly.pdbx_strand_id
1 'polypeptide(L)' 'MDKDELARKRWMAVPAHIREKFEGNVFCRTCGVTRIIDYIVDSADFKVLLIGTCAQCGGHVSRVID' A
#
# COMPACT_ATOMS: atom_id res chain seq x y z
N MET A 1 14.04 -15.64 7.59
CA MET A 1 12.85 -15.24 6.82
C MET A 1 12.75 -13.75 6.93
N ASP A 2 13.05 -13.03 5.85
CA ASP A 2 12.84 -11.58 5.80
C ASP A 2 11.36 -11.28 6.01
N LYS A 3 11.06 -10.37 6.94
CA LYS A 3 9.68 -9.98 7.26
C LYS A 3 8.93 -9.50 6.02
N ASP A 4 9.68 -8.88 5.11
CA ASP A 4 9.26 -8.33 3.83
C ASP A 4 8.72 -9.41 2.87
N GLU A 5 9.29 -10.62 2.87
CA GLU A 5 8.82 -11.71 2.02
C GLU A 5 7.44 -12.21 2.47
N LEU A 6 7.22 -12.29 3.79
CA LEU A 6 5.92 -12.67 4.35
C LEU A 6 4.86 -11.59 4.10
N ALA A 7 5.23 -10.32 4.21
CA ALA A 7 4.37 -9.19 3.89
C ALA A 7 3.90 -9.24 2.42
N ARG A 8 4.85 -9.48 1.50
CA ARG A 8 4.56 -9.63 0.08
C ARG A 8 3.67 -10.83 -0.21
N LYS A 9 3.91 -11.98 0.45
CA LYS A 9 3.05 -13.17 0.32
C LYS A 9 1.62 -12.89 0.79
N ARG A 10 1.44 -12.21 1.93
CA ARG A 10 0.13 -11.80 2.44
C ARG A 10 -0.57 -10.85 1.49
N TRP A 11 0.14 -9.84 0.99
CA TRP A 11 -0.41 -8.93 -0.02
C TRP A 11 -0.86 -9.66 -1.27
N MET A 12 -0.01 -10.53 -1.83
CA MET A 12 -0.33 -11.31 -3.03
C MET A 12 -1.46 -12.33 -2.83
N ALA A 13 -1.71 -12.78 -1.59
CA ALA A 13 -2.85 -13.63 -1.26
C ALA A 13 -4.19 -12.87 -1.29
N VAL A 14 -4.16 -11.53 -1.19
CA VAL A 14 -5.37 -10.70 -1.34
C VAL A 14 -5.83 -10.73 -2.81
N PRO A 15 -7.12 -11.03 -3.08
CA PRO A 15 -7.64 -11.02 -4.45
C PRO A 15 -7.39 -9.69 -5.17
N ALA A 16 -7.09 -9.75 -6.47
CA ALA A 16 -6.73 -8.56 -7.25
C ALA A 16 -7.74 -7.41 -7.13
N HIS A 17 -9.04 -7.69 -7.22
CA HIS A 17 -10.09 -6.68 -7.10
C HIS A 17 -10.13 -6.00 -5.70
N ILE A 18 -9.69 -6.69 -4.64
CA ILE A 18 -9.56 -6.12 -3.30
C ILE A 18 -8.27 -5.29 -3.20
N ARG A 19 -7.18 -5.78 -3.80
CA ARG A 19 -5.93 -5.00 -3.89
C ARG A 19 -6.14 -3.68 -4.59
N GLU A 20 -6.84 -3.67 -5.72
CA GLU A 20 -7.18 -2.46 -6.47
C GLU A 20 -7.95 -1.44 -5.63
N LYS A 21 -8.88 -1.90 -4.77
CA LYS A 21 -9.61 -1.04 -3.83
C LYS A 21 -8.70 -0.42 -2.79
N PHE A 22 -7.77 -1.19 -2.21
CA PHE A 22 -6.80 -0.65 -1.26
C PHE A 22 -5.82 0.32 -1.91
N GLU A 23 -5.32 -0.02 -3.09
CA GLU A 23 -4.42 0.83 -3.88
C GLU A 23 -5.09 2.15 -4.27
N GLY A 24 -6.39 2.13 -4.61
CA GLY A 24 -7.17 3.32 -4.98
C GLY A 24 -7.73 4.13 -3.81
N ASN A 25 -7.54 3.68 -2.57
CA ASN A 25 -8.08 4.32 -1.37
C ASN A 25 -6.97 4.66 -0.37
N VAL A 26 -5.99 5.44 -0.85
CA VAL A 26 -4.86 5.90 -0.04
C VAL A 26 -5.03 7.39 0.25
N PHE A 27 -4.76 7.80 1.49
CA PHE A 27 -4.86 9.20 1.86
C PHE A 27 -3.54 9.93 1.57
N CYS A 28 -3.62 10.92 0.69
CA CYS A 28 -2.59 11.92 0.47
C CYS A 28 -2.91 13.17 1.27
N ARG A 29 -1.96 13.67 2.05
CA ARG A 29 -2.12 14.91 2.84
C ARG A 29 -2.50 16.12 1.98
N THR A 30 -2.03 16.17 0.74
CA THR A 30 -2.25 17.30 -0.17
C THR A 30 -3.53 17.15 -0.99
N CYS A 31 -3.83 15.93 -1.46
CA CYS A 31 -4.88 15.70 -2.44
C CYS A 31 -6.16 15.05 -1.87
N GLY A 32 -6.10 14.53 -0.64
CA GLY A 32 -7.16 13.68 -0.09
C GLY A 32 -7.03 12.25 -0.57
N VAL A 33 -8.15 11.60 -0.91
CA VAL A 33 -8.14 10.21 -1.38
C VAL A 33 -7.51 10.11 -2.78
N THR A 34 -6.55 9.22 -2.94
CA THR A 34 -5.79 9.02 -4.17
C THR A 34 -5.46 7.54 -4.38
N ARG A 35 -4.90 7.25 -5.56
CA ARG A 35 -4.27 5.97 -5.86
C ARG A 35 -2.78 6.01 -5.56
N ILE A 36 -2.28 4.96 -4.91
CA ILE A 36 -0.84 4.74 -4.70
C ILE A 36 -0.23 4.11 -5.94
N ILE A 37 0.94 4.60 -6.35
CA ILE A 37 1.75 4.07 -7.44
C ILE A 37 3.19 3.85 -6.96
N ASP A 38 3.97 3.11 -7.75
CA ASP A 38 5.39 2.81 -7.52
C ASP A 38 5.70 2.38 -6.08
N TYR A 39 4.84 1.52 -5.52
CA TYR A 39 4.89 1.16 -4.12
C TYR A 39 5.70 -0.11 -3.83
N ILE A 40 6.27 -0.17 -2.63
CA ILE A 40 6.82 -1.38 -2.03
C ILE A 40 5.85 -1.92 -0.98
N VAL A 41 5.99 -3.22 -0.68
CA VAL A 41 5.25 -3.91 0.37
C VAL A 41 6.20 -4.18 1.52
N ASP A 42 5.90 -3.61 2.67
CA ASP A 42 6.63 -3.75 3.92
C ASP A 42 5.71 -4.35 5.00
N SER A 43 6.26 -4.68 6.17
CA SER A 43 5.51 -5.09 7.34
C SER A 43 5.87 -4.26 8.57
N ALA A 44 4.84 -3.70 9.19
CA ALA A 44 4.95 -3.03 10.48
C ALA A 44 3.94 -3.67 11.43
N ASP A 45 4.38 -4.06 12.63
CA ASP A 45 3.53 -4.62 13.70
C ASP A 45 2.59 -5.75 13.22
N PHE A 46 3.14 -6.69 12.43
CA PHE A 46 2.43 -7.82 11.82
C PHE A 46 1.36 -7.45 10.77
N LYS A 47 1.22 -6.17 10.43
CA LYS A 47 0.32 -5.67 9.37
C LYS A 47 1.09 -5.46 8.07
N VAL A 48 0.36 -5.46 6.95
CA VAL A 48 0.93 -5.16 5.63
C VAL A 48 0.91 -3.64 5.44
N LEU A 49 2.05 -3.08 5.07
CA LEU A 49 2.21 -1.65 4.82
C LEU A 49 2.61 -1.44 3.36
N LEU A 50 1.84 -0.64 2.63
CA LEU A 50 2.19 -0.17 1.30
C LEU A 50 2.83 1.21 1.43
N ILE A 51 4.03 1.39 0.87
CA ILE A 51 4.76 2.68 0.86
C ILE A 51 5.06 3.04 -0.58
N GLY A 52 4.62 4.22 -1.04
CA GLY A 52 4.74 4.62 -2.43
C GLY A 52 4.41 6.10 -2.63
N THR A 53 3.94 6.45 -3.82
CA THR A 53 3.68 7.84 -4.21
C THR A 53 2.24 8.07 -4.64
N CYS A 54 1.76 9.29 -4.45
CA CYS A 54 0.45 9.75 -4.88
C CYS A 54 0.42 9.90 -6.40
N ALA A 55 -0.53 9.24 -7.07
CA ALA A 55 -0.68 9.33 -8.52
C ALA A 55 -0.99 10.74 -9.04
N GLN A 56 -1.49 11.66 -8.19
CA GLN A 56 -1.88 13.00 -8.60
C GLN A 56 -0.77 14.05 -8.44
N CYS A 57 -0.01 14.00 -7.34
CA CYS A 57 0.97 15.04 -7.02
C CYS A 57 2.40 14.50 -6.83
N GLY A 58 2.62 13.19 -6.92
CA GLY A 58 3.91 12.55 -6.69
C GLY A 58 4.37 12.54 -5.23
N GLY A 59 3.57 13.09 -4.30
CA GLY A 59 3.91 13.14 -2.88
C GLY A 59 3.97 11.74 -2.25
N HIS A 60 4.79 11.58 -1.22
CA HIS A 60 4.91 10.33 -0.48
C HIS A 60 3.60 9.99 0.26
N VAL A 61 3.14 8.75 0.11
CA VAL A 61 1.95 8.22 0.76
C VAL A 61 2.20 6.81 1.28
N SER A 62 1.42 6.42 2.28
CA SER A 62 1.45 5.06 2.80
C SER A 62 0.05 4.57 3.16
N ARG A 63 -0.14 3.25 3.10
CA ARG A 63 -1.41 2.59 3.42
C ARG A 63 -1.16 1.35 4.26
N VAL A 64 -1.70 1.34 5.48
CA VAL A 64 -1.76 0.14 6.31
C VAL A 64 -2.97 -0.71 5.88
N ILE A 65 -2.77 -2.01 5.84
CA ILE A 65 -3.81 -3.03 5.59
C ILE A 65 -3.90 -3.90 6.84
N ASP A 66 -5.11 -3.94 7.40
CA ASP A 66 -5.53 -4.65 8.61
C ASP A 66 -6.68 -5.61 8.28
#